data_AF-A0A2E5U645-F1
#
_entry.id   AF-A0A2E5U645-F1
#
_cell.length_a   1.000
_cell.length_b   1.000
_cell.length_c   1.000
_cell.angle_alpha   90.00
_cell.angle_beta   90.00
_cell.angle_gamma   90.00
#
_symmetry.space_group_name_H-M   'P 1'
#
loop_
_entity.id
_entity.type
_entity.pdbx_description
1 polymer ?
#
loop_
_entity_poly.entity_id
_entity_poly.type
_entity_poly.pdbx_seq_one_letter_code
_entity_poly.pdbx_strand_id
1 'polypeptide(L)' 'MEKYKLITVSQTFRLKGLEEKANEQLNKYAEKGWEVVEMRKGWSGFGFSTLYILLENKGNIN' A
#
# COMPACT_ATOMS: atom_id res chain seq x y z
N MET A 1 -2.11 21.37 -3.92
CA MET A 1 -1.79 20.73 -2.62
C MET A 1 -1.58 19.25 -2.89
N GLU A 2 -0.42 18.71 -2.54
CA GLU A 2 -0.13 17.28 -2.66
C GLU A 2 -1.07 16.50 -1.71
N LYS A 3 -1.74 15.46 -2.22
CA LYS A 3 -2.64 14.62 -1.43
C LYS A 3 -1.92 13.32 -1.09
N TYR A 4 -1.68 13.09 0.19
CA TYR A 4 -1.08 11.85 0.68
C TYR A 4 -2.13 10.88 1.22
N LYS A 5 -1.86 9.59 1.08
CA LYS A 5 -2.69 8.51 1.64
C LYS A 5 -1.82 7.38 2.15
N LEU A 6 -2.02 6.98 3.39
CA LEU A 6 -1.43 5.76 3.94
C LEU A 6 -2.40 4.59 3.73
N ILE A 7 -1.93 3.50 3.12
CA ILE A 7 -2.65 2.24 3.06
C ILE A 7 -1.88 1.16 3.80
N THR A 8 -2.61 0.16 4.31
CA THR A 8 -2.02 -1.01 4.96
C THR A 8 -2.51 -2.28 4.31
N VAL A 9 -1.58 -3.17 3.99
CA VAL A 9 -1.87 -4.50 3.47
C VAL A 9 -1.37 -5.49 4.50
N SER A 10 -2.27 -6.24 5.12
CA SER A 10 -1.93 -7.17 6.21
C SER A 10 -2.30 -8.59 5.84
N GLN A 11 -1.48 -9.54 6.27
CA GLN A 11 -1.73 -10.97 6.11
C GLN A 11 -1.18 -11.75 7.29
N THR A 12 -1.88 -12.80 7.70
CA THR A 12 -1.36 -13.73 8.70
C THR A 12 -0.05 -14.34 8.18
N PHE A 13 0.96 -14.46 9.05
CA PHE A 13 2.28 -15.01 8.69
C PHE A 13 2.23 -16.41 8.06
N ARG A 14 1.15 -17.17 8.30
CA ARG A 14 0.93 -18.51 7.74
C ARG A 14 0.55 -18.52 6.25
N LEU A 15 0.17 -17.39 5.67
CA LEU A 15 -0.32 -17.32 4.30
C LEU A 15 0.70 -16.59 3.41
N LYS A 16 1.08 -17.21 2.29
CA LYS A 16 1.85 -16.58 1.21
C LYS A 16 0.92 -15.66 0.39
N GLY A 17 1.46 -14.63 -0.27
CA GLY A 17 0.68 -13.73 -1.15
C GLY A 17 0.55 -12.28 -0.69
N LEU A 18 1.37 -11.83 0.27
CA LEU A 18 1.31 -10.45 0.76
C LEU A 18 1.69 -9.45 -0.34
N GLU A 19 2.68 -9.81 -1.15
CA GLU A 19 3.13 -9.04 -2.31
C GLU A 19 2.08 -9.00 -3.42
N GLU A 20 1.43 -10.13 -3.73
CA GLU A 20 0.34 -10.19 -4.71
C GLU A 20 -0.83 -9.29 -4.29
N LYS A 21 -1.26 -9.38 -3.02
CA LYS A 21 -2.30 -8.50 -2.47
C LYS A 21 -1.89 -7.03 -2.50
N ALA A 22 -0.63 -6.73 -2.21
CA ALA A 22 -0.13 -5.37 -2.29
C ALA A 22 -0.15 -4.86 -3.74
N ASN A 23 0.34 -5.66 -4.69
CA ASN A 23 0.34 -5.31 -6.12
C ASN A 23 -1.08 -5.07 -6.65
N GLU A 24 -2.05 -5.92 -6.32
CA GLU A 24 -3.44 -5.70 -6.73
C GLU A 24 -4.02 -4.39 -6.19
N GLN A 25 -3.72 -4.03 -4.93
CA GLN A 25 -4.16 -2.76 -4.38
C GLN A 25 -3.44 -1.57 -5.04
N LEU A 26 -2.13 -1.67 -5.20
CA LEU A 26 -1.32 -0.62 -5.81
C LEU A 26 -1.72 -0.34 -7.25
N ASN A 27 -2.02 -1.36 -8.06
CA ASN A 27 -2.51 -1.18 -9.43
C ASN A 27 -3.81 -0.36 -9.46
N LYS A 28 -4.77 -0.64 -8.58
CA LYS A 28 -6.02 0.14 -8.46
C LYS A 28 -5.79 1.59 -8.04
N TYR A 29 -4.72 1.86 -7.31
CA TYR A 29 -4.31 3.21 -6.91
C TYR A 29 -3.57 3.92 -8.04
N ALA A 30 -2.70 3.22 -8.77
CA ALA A 30 -2.00 3.74 -9.94
C ALA A 30 -2.98 4.16 -11.05
N GLU A 31 -4.04 3.38 -11.30
CA GLU A 31 -5.13 3.76 -12.23
C GLU A 31 -5.83 5.08 -11.86
N LYS A 32 -5.75 5.48 -10.59
CA LYS A 32 -6.31 6.73 -10.05
C LYS A 32 -5.26 7.84 -9.90
N GLY A 33 -4.07 7.65 -10.47
CA GLY A 33 -2.94 8.57 -10.41
C GLY A 33 -2.27 8.66 -9.05
N TRP A 34 -2.31 7.61 -8.24
CA TRP A 34 -1.52 7.54 -7.00
C TRP A 34 -0.19 6.83 -7.26
N GLU A 35 0.88 7.40 -6.75
CA GLU A 35 2.23 6.85 -6.82
C GLU A 35 2.71 6.45 -5.43
N VAL A 36 3.54 5.42 -5.35
CA VAL A 36 4.16 4.96 -4.11
C VAL A 36 5.35 5.87 -3.79
N VAL A 37 5.31 6.49 -2.60
CA VAL A 37 6.43 7.31 -2.09
C VAL A 37 7.31 6.48 -1.17
N GLU A 38 6.70 5.72 -0.26
CA GLU A 38 7.43 4.93 0.72
C GLU A 38 6.69 3.63 1.03
N MET A 39 7.45 2.56 1.23
CA MET A 39 6.93 1.28 1.70
C MET A 39 7.75 0.79 2.88
N ARG A 40 7.07 0.39 3.95
CA ARG A 40 7.69 -0.25 5.11
C ARG A 40 6.99 -1.54 5.44
N LYS A 41 7.77 -2.61 5.61
CA LYS A 41 7.30 -3.86 6.18
C LYS A 41 7.36 -3.75 7.71
N GLY A 42 6.28 -4.15 8.34
CA GLY A 42 6.18 -4.26 9.78
C GLY A 42 5.27 -5.42 10.17
N TRP A 43 4.89 -5.41 11.43
CA TRP A 43 3.97 -6.37 12.00
C TRP A 43 2.81 -5.59 12.62
N SER A 44 1.59 -5.88 12.17
CA SER A 44 0.43 -5.58 13.01
C SER A 44 0.33 -6.68 14.06
N GLY A 45 -0.17 -6.36 15.25
CA GLY A 45 -0.22 -7.30 16.38
C GLY A 45 -0.82 -8.66 16.01
N PHE A 46 -0.63 -9.68 16.86
CA PHE A 46 -1.14 -11.04 16.66
C PHE A 46 -0.54 -11.81 15.45
N GLY A 47 0.69 -11.53 15.05
CA GLY A 47 1.41 -12.34 14.05
C GLY A 47 1.00 -12.09 12.60
N PHE A 48 0.51 -10.88 12.31
CA PHE A 48 0.20 -10.44 10.96
C PHE A 48 1.38 -9.65 10.39
N SER A 49 1.92 -10.12 9.27
CA SER A 49 2.87 -9.33 8.47
C SER A 49 2.09 -8.24 7.75
N THR A 50 2.54 -7.00 7.88
CA THR A 50 1.86 -5.82 7.33
C THR A 50 2.81 -4.98 6.49
N LEU A 51 2.37 -4.57 5.31
CA LEU A 51 3.01 -3.53 4.50
C LEU A 51 2.27 -2.22 4.73
N TYR A 52 3.01 -1.21 5.18
CA TYR A 52 2.56 0.17 5.27
C TYR A 52 3.05 0.90 4.03
N ILE A 53 2.14 1.45 3.25
CA ILE A 53 2.47 2.04 1.94
C ILE A 53 1.94 3.46 1.91
N LEU A 54 2.85 4.41 1.81
CA LEU A 54 2.55 5.82 1.62
C LEU A 54 2.38 6.09 0.13
N LEU A 55 1.22 6.62 -0.24
CA LEU A 55 0.88 7.03 -1.58
C LEU A 55 0.77 8.54 -1.66
N GLU A 56 1.14 9.08 -2.80
CA GLU A 56 0.91 10.46 -3.19
C GLU A 56 0.08 10.52 -4.46
N ASN A 57 -0.99 11.32 -4.48
CA ASN A 57 -1.79 11.51 -5.68
C ASN A 57 -1.11 12.53 -6.59
N LYS A 58 -0.51 12.05 -7.68
CA LYS A 58 -0.04 12.85 -8.82
C LYS A 58 -1.11 12.98 -9.92
N GLY A 59 -2.24 12.27 -9.77
CA GLY A 59 -3.42 12.31 -10.63
C GLY A 59 -4.12 13.67 -10.64
N ASN A 60 -3.62 14.54 -11.51
CA ASN A 60 -4.17 15.82 -11.94
C ASN A 60 -4.01 17.02 -10.97
N ILE A 61 -2.95 17.79 -11.24
CA ILE A 61 -2.89 19.25 -11.07
C ILE A 61 -3.17 19.85 -12.47
N ASN A 62 -4.41 19.75 -12.96
CA ASN A 62 -4.91 20.51 -14.12
C ASN A 62 -6.45 20.45 -14.21
#